data_AF-A0A935U5M3-F1
#
_entry.id   AF-A0A935U5M3-F1
#
_cell.length_a   1.000
_cell.length_b   1.000
_cell.length_c   1.000
_cell.angle_alpha   90.00
_cell.angle_beta   90.00
_cell.angle_gamma   90.00
#
_symmetry.space_group_name_H-M   'P 1'
#
loop_
_entity.id
_entity.type
_entity.pdbx_description
1 polymer ?
#
loop_
_entity_poly.entity_id
_entity_poly.type
_entity_poly.pdbx_seq_one_letter_code
_entity_poly.pdbx_strand_id
1 'polypeptide(L)'
;MRLTAPIDQRVDRMMRKDGVDRKTAARLIEKMDNDRAAFIRANFHRDWYDVAAYDMVFNTAVQTFEEITDVLCRSLQEKAGALTLGAWEELRGRMLAARIKAHIATNPRIRIPTLKVFFDGRAIHLQGSVRRMADLEAVGEIVTVSAQGTPVRNELRYRV
;
A
#
# COMPACT_ATOMS: atom_id res chain seq x y z
N MET A 1 -10.28 -5.03 0.19
CA MET A 1 -11.44 -4.12 0.33
C MET A 1 -11.41 -3.01 -0.71
N ARG A 2 -12.55 -2.36 -0.97
CA ARG A 2 -12.67 -1.15 -1.79
C ARG A 2 -13.53 -0.11 -1.08
N LEU A 3 -13.15 1.17 -1.18
CA LEU A 3 -13.96 2.30 -0.73
C LEU A 3 -14.57 3.01 -1.93
N THR A 4 -15.87 3.28 -1.87
CA THR A 4 -16.62 4.00 -2.91
C THR A 4 -17.38 5.19 -2.31
N ALA A 5 -17.77 6.11 -3.17
CA ALA A 5 -18.73 7.19 -2.91
C ALA A 5 -19.17 7.78 -4.25
N PRO A 6 -20.38 8.41 -4.33
CA PRO A 6 -20.77 9.19 -5.49
C PRO A 6 -19.75 10.27 -5.84
N ILE A 7 -19.60 10.57 -7.12
CA ILE A 7 -18.58 11.51 -7.62
C ILE A 7 -18.68 12.88 -6.96
N ASP A 8 -19.89 13.41 -6.78
CA ASP A 8 -20.10 14.75 -6.20
C ASP A 8 -19.54 14.86 -4.79
N GLN A 9 -19.79 13.86 -3.94
CA GLN A 9 -19.24 13.85 -2.59
C GLN A 9 -17.72 13.75 -2.57
N ARG A 10 -17.13 13.01 -3.51
CA ARG A 10 -15.67 12.89 -3.63
C ARG A 10 -15.06 14.21 -4.09
N VAL A 11 -15.71 14.89 -5.04
CA VAL A 11 -15.34 16.23 -5.52
C VAL A 11 -15.38 17.22 -4.36
N ASP A 12 -16.47 17.28 -3.59
CA ASP A 12 -16.59 18.20 -2.46
C ASP A 12 -15.53 17.96 -1.39
N ARG A 13 -15.18 16.69 -1.12
CA ARG A 13 -14.10 16.33 -0.17
C ARG A 13 -12.74 16.79 -0.68
N MET A 14 -12.44 16.59 -1.97
CA MET A 14 -11.17 17.01 -2.57
C MET A 14 -11.04 18.54 -2.61
N MET A 15 -12.11 19.25 -2.97
CA MET A 15 -12.12 20.72 -2.93
C MET A 15 -11.79 21.23 -1.53
N ARG A 16 -12.40 20.66 -0.48
CA ARG A 16 -12.14 21.03 0.91
C ARG A 16 -10.72 20.69 1.38
N LYS A 17 -10.20 19.53 0.98
CA LYS A 17 -8.90 19.03 1.43
C LYS A 17 -7.73 19.70 0.71
N ASP A 18 -7.84 19.86 -0.59
CA ASP A 18 -6.73 20.24 -1.46
C ASP A 18 -6.87 21.68 -1.99
N GLY A 19 -7.97 22.37 -1.67
CA GLY A 19 -8.18 23.80 -2.00
C GLY A 19 -8.38 24.08 -3.49
N VAL A 20 -8.78 23.07 -4.27
CA VAL A 20 -8.98 23.17 -5.73
C VAL A 20 -10.43 23.45 -6.10
N ASP A 21 -10.66 23.99 -7.31
CA ASP A 21 -12.01 24.19 -7.83
C ASP A 21 -12.71 22.86 -8.23
N ARG A 22 -14.04 22.90 -8.38
CA ARG A 22 -14.87 21.73 -8.70
C ARG A 22 -14.46 21.01 -9.97
N LYS A 23 -14.15 21.75 -11.04
CA LYS A 23 -13.78 21.19 -12.35
C LYS A 23 -12.41 20.50 -12.24
N THR A 24 -11.47 21.12 -11.56
CA THR A 24 -10.15 20.55 -11.30
C THR A 24 -10.25 19.29 -10.43
N ALA A 25 -11.02 19.33 -9.35
CA ALA A 25 -11.27 18.16 -8.50
C ALA A 25 -11.87 16.98 -9.28
N ALA A 26 -12.92 17.23 -10.07
CA ALA A 26 -13.56 16.19 -10.87
C ALA A 26 -12.59 15.55 -11.87
N ARG A 27 -11.79 16.36 -12.58
CA ARG A 27 -10.78 15.89 -13.53
C ARG A 27 -9.67 15.07 -12.84
N LEU A 28 -9.21 15.51 -11.68
CA LEU A 28 -8.20 14.78 -10.91
C LEU A 28 -8.73 13.43 -10.43
N ILE A 29 -9.96 13.40 -9.93
CA ILE A 29 -10.63 12.16 -9.50
C ILE A 29 -10.77 11.18 -10.68
N GLU A 30 -11.30 11.64 -11.80
CA GLU A 30 -11.46 10.81 -13.00
C GLU A 30 -10.10 10.25 -13.48
N LYS A 31 -9.08 11.12 -13.55
CA LYS A 31 -7.73 10.69 -13.90
C LYS A 31 -7.20 9.62 -12.94
N MET A 32 -7.31 9.83 -11.63
CA MET A 32 -6.84 8.88 -10.63
C MET A 32 -7.57 7.53 -10.71
N ASP A 33 -8.88 7.54 -10.98
CA ASP A 33 -9.66 6.32 -11.12
C ASP A 33 -9.27 5.55 -12.39
N ASN A 34 -9.10 6.26 -13.52
CA ASN A 34 -8.64 5.67 -14.77
C ASN A 34 -7.22 5.10 -14.66
N ASP A 35 -6.30 5.83 -14.02
CA ASP A 35 -4.92 5.39 -13.80
C ASP A 35 -4.89 4.11 -12.93
N ARG A 36 -5.72 4.04 -11.87
CA ARG A 36 -5.85 2.83 -11.03
C ARG A 36 -6.48 1.67 -11.80
N ALA A 37 -7.53 1.91 -12.57
CA ALA A 37 -8.20 0.87 -13.35
C ALA A 37 -7.26 0.30 -14.43
N ALA A 38 -6.53 1.16 -15.14
CA ALA A 38 -5.52 0.75 -16.10
C ALA A 38 -4.40 -0.06 -15.44
N PHE A 39 -3.90 0.38 -14.28
CA PHE A 39 -2.88 -0.35 -13.53
C PHE A 39 -3.36 -1.74 -13.11
N ILE A 40 -4.57 -1.86 -12.53
CA ILE A 40 -5.11 -3.15 -12.10
C ILE A 40 -5.31 -4.10 -13.29
N ARG A 41 -5.88 -3.60 -14.38
CA ARG A 41 -6.09 -4.40 -15.60
C ARG A 41 -4.76 -4.90 -16.18
N ALA A 42 -3.76 -4.02 -16.29
CA ALA A 42 -2.48 -4.36 -16.90
C ALA A 42 -1.64 -5.34 -16.07
N ASN A 43 -1.70 -5.26 -14.73
CA ASN A 43 -0.81 -6.03 -13.86
C ASN A 43 -1.46 -7.27 -13.25
N PHE A 44 -2.79 -7.27 -13.07
CA PHE A 44 -3.50 -8.35 -12.41
C PHE A 44 -4.56 -9.01 -13.31
N HIS A 45 -4.79 -8.50 -14.52
CA HIS A 45 -5.83 -8.97 -15.43
C HIS A 45 -7.22 -9.00 -14.77
N ARG A 46 -7.48 -8.04 -13.88
CA ARG A 46 -8.76 -7.88 -13.18
C ARG A 46 -9.43 -6.58 -13.59
N ASP A 47 -10.75 -6.56 -13.47
CA ASP A 47 -11.53 -5.34 -13.58
C ASP A 47 -11.55 -4.63 -12.21
N TRP A 48 -11.18 -3.35 -12.20
CA TRP A 48 -11.24 -2.48 -11.02
C TRP A 48 -12.66 -2.28 -10.50
N TYR A 49 -13.66 -2.40 -11.39
CA TYR A 49 -15.05 -2.20 -11.04
C TYR A 49 -15.77 -3.47 -10.61
N ASP A 50 -15.18 -4.64 -10.81
CA ASP A 50 -15.73 -5.92 -10.37
C ASP A 50 -15.74 -6.01 -8.84
N VAL A 51 -16.95 -6.05 -8.26
CA VAL A 51 -17.15 -6.15 -6.82
C VAL A 51 -16.68 -7.49 -6.24
N ALA A 52 -16.72 -8.57 -7.03
CA ALA A 52 -16.28 -9.90 -6.60
C ALA A 52 -14.76 -10.02 -6.49
N ALA A 53 -14.01 -9.06 -7.05
CA ALA A 53 -12.56 -8.98 -6.89
C ALA A 53 -12.11 -8.51 -5.49
N TYR A 54 -13.05 -8.18 -4.61
CA TYR A 54 -12.78 -7.67 -3.26
C TYR A 54 -13.55 -8.46 -2.20
N ASP A 55 -12.93 -8.72 -1.04
CA ASP A 55 -13.65 -9.30 0.10
C ASP A 55 -14.79 -8.41 0.63
N MET A 56 -14.62 -7.08 0.54
CA MET A 56 -15.52 -6.09 1.12
C MET A 56 -15.49 -4.80 0.30
N VAL A 57 -16.67 -4.21 0.07
CA VAL A 57 -16.84 -2.91 -0.58
C VAL A 57 -17.68 -2.03 0.32
N PHE A 58 -17.17 -0.84 0.66
CA PHE A 58 -17.84 0.09 1.57
C PHE A 58 -18.15 1.39 0.86
N ASN A 59 -19.36 1.92 1.09
CA ASN A 59 -19.77 3.20 0.55
C ASN A 59 -19.65 4.29 1.61
N THR A 60 -18.58 5.07 1.52
CA THR A 60 -18.27 6.17 2.46
C THR A 60 -19.25 7.35 2.38
N ALA A 61 -20.25 7.29 1.50
CA ALA A 61 -21.35 8.26 1.46
C ALA A 61 -22.48 7.95 2.45
N VAL A 62 -22.57 6.69 2.91
CA VAL A 62 -23.63 6.21 3.78
C VAL A 62 -23.10 5.53 5.05
N GLN A 63 -21.79 5.23 5.08
CA GLN A 63 -21.11 4.69 6.26
C GLN A 63 -19.98 5.62 6.68
N THR A 64 -19.84 5.82 8.00
CA THR A 64 -18.72 6.58 8.57
C THR A 64 -17.43 5.77 8.53
N PHE A 65 -16.28 6.44 8.72
CA PHE A 65 -15.01 5.73 8.77
C PHE A 65 -14.91 4.84 10.02
N GLU A 66 -15.52 5.27 11.12
CA GLU A 66 -15.60 4.51 12.37
C GLU A 66 -16.35 3.19 12.14
N GLU A 67 -17.55 3.24 11.54
CA GLU A 67 -18.34 2.04 11.24
C GLU A 67 -17.60 1.07 10.30
N ILE A 68 -16.97 1.60 9.24
CA ILE A 68 -16.18 0.80 8.30
C ILE A 68 -15.00 0.15 9.02
N THR A 69 -14.32 0.89 9.89
CA THR A 69 -13.15 0.41 10.62
C THR A 69 -13.56 -0.69 11.61
N ASP A 70 -14.68 -0.54 12.30
CA ASP A 70 -15.19 -1.57 13.21
C ASP A 70 -15.49 -2.89 12.49
N VAL A 71 -16.16 -2.81 11.33
CA VAL A 71 -16.45 -3.99 10.50
C VAL A 71 -15.17 -4.64 9.99
N LEU A 72 -14.21 -3.83 9.53
CA LEU A 72 -12.93 -4.31 9.04
C LEU A 72 -12.12 -5.01 10.15
N CYS A 73 -12.01 -4.37 11.32
CA CYS A 73 -11.28 -4.91 12.48
C CYS A 73 -11.88 -6.24 12.93
N ARG A 74 -13.21 -6.35 13.01
CA ARG A 74 -13.89 -7.60 13.37
C ARG A 74 -13.61 -8.72 12.36
N SER A 75 -13.76 -8.44 11.07
CA SER A 75 -13.49 -9.43 10.02
C SER A 75 -12.02 -9.89 10.02
N LEU A 76 -11.09 -8.98 10.30
CA LEU A 76 -9.67 -9.32 10.42
C LEU A 76 -9.38 -10.18 11.65
N GLN A 77 -10.03 -9.92 12.79
CA GLN A 77 -9.88 -10.74 14.01
C GLN A 77 -10.38 -12.17 13.79
N GLU A 78 -11.54 -12.33 13.15
CA GLU A 78 -12.08 -13.65 12.80
C GLU A 78 -11.13 -14.42 11.88
N LYS A 79 -10.63 -13.76 10.81
CA LYS A 79 -9.65 -14.37 9.90
C LYS A 79 -8.35 -14.74 10.63
N ALA A 80 -7.87 -13.87 11.52
CA ALA A 80 -6.66 -14.09 12.30
C ALA A 80 -6.77 -15.29 13.25
N GLY A 81 -7.96 -15.51 13.84
CA GLY A 81 -8.24 -16.68 14.69
C GLY A 81 -8.23 -18.02 13.94
N ALA A 82 -8.41 -18.00 12.62
CA ALA A 82 -8.40 -19.18 11.77
C ALA A 82 -7.03 -19.48 11.13
N LEU A 83 -6.01 -18.64 11.34
CA LEU A 83 -4.69 -18.81 10.73
C LEU A 83 -3.89 -19.92 11.41
N THR A 84 -3.25 -20.76 10.60
CA THR A 84 -2.21 -21.68 11.08
C THR A 84 -0.94 -20.90 11.46
N LEU A 85 -0.06 -21.49 12.26
CA LEU A 85 1.22 -20.86 12.65
C LEU A 85 2.05 -20.43 11.43
N GLY A 86 2.19 -21.31 10.43
CA GLY A 86 2.93 -20.99 9.20
C GLY A 86 2.29 -19.86 8.39
N ALA A 87 0.96 -19.78 8.34
CA ALA A 87 0.26 -18.67 7.69
C ALA A 87 0.46 -17.34 8.45
N TRP A 88 0.52 -17.41 9.78
CA TRP A 88 0.84 -16.27 10.64
C TRP A 88 2.27 -15.76 10.43
N GLU A 89 3.26 -16.66 10.35
CA GLU A 89 4.65 -16.30 10.08
C GLU A 89 4.81 -15.66 8.68
N GLU A 90 4.15 -16.22 7.67
CA GLU A 90 4.12 -15.68 6.32
C GLU A 90 3.50 -14.28 6.28
N LEU A 91 2.34 -14.10 6.94
CA LEU A 91 1.67 -12.81 7.05
C LEU A 91 2.54 -11.79 7.79
N ARG A 92 3.18 -12.20 8.89
CA ARG A 92 4.11 -11.36 9.66
C ARG A 92 5.27 -10.90 8.78
N GLY A 93 5.92 -11.80 8.06
CA GLY A 93 7.04 -11.47 7.17
C GLY A 93 6.63 -10.49 6.07
N ARG A 94 5.47 -10.72 5.42
CA ARG A 94 4.90 -9.80 4.43
C ARG A 94 4.57 -8.42 5.02
N MET A 95 4.03 -8.39 6.23
CA MET A 95 3.73 -7.14 6.96
C MET A 95 5.01 -6.35 7.23
N LEU A 96 6.09 -7.00 7.70
CA LEU A 96 7.38 -6.36 7.92
C LEU A 96 7.97 -5.81 6.61
N ALA A 97 7.93 -6.59 5.53
CA ALA A 97 8.35 -6.15 4.21
C ALA A 97 7.55 -4.92 3.71
N ALA A 98 6.23 -4.92 3.89
CA ALA A 98 5.38 -3.79 3.52
C ALA A 98 5.67 -2.54 4.35
N ARG A 99 5.90 -2.67 5.67
CA ARG A 99 6.29 -1.56 6.54
C ARG A 99 7.64 -0.97 6.15
N ILE A 100 8.64 -1.82 5.89
CA ILE A 100 9.95 -1.36 5.40
C ILE A 100 9.78 -0.61 4.08
N LYS A 101 9.03 -1.17 3.12
CA LYS A 101 8.75 -0.50 1.84
C LYS A 101 8.12 0.87 2.05
N ALA A 102 7.11 0.96 2.91
CA ALA A 102 6.40 2.19 3.20
C ALA A 102 7.34 3.24 3.79
N HIS A 103 8.10 2.89 4.85
CA HIS A 103 9.05 3.81 5.47
C HIS A 103 10.11 4.31 4.49
N ILE A 104 10.62 3.46 3.59
CA ILE A 104 11.58 3.90 2.58
C ILE A 104 10.90 4.81 1.55
N ALA A 105 9.74 4.41 1.03
CA ALA A 105 9.05 5.14 -0.05
C ALA A 105 8.48 6.50 0.40
N THR A 106 8.18 6.67 1.69
CA THR A 106 7.68 7.92 2.25
C THR A 106 8.77 8.79 2.88
N ASN A 107 9.99 8.29 3.02
CA ASN A 107 11.11 9.08 3.53
C ASN A 107 11.65 10.01 2.42
N PRO A 108 11.53 11.35 2.57
CA PRO A 108 11.93 12.29 1.51
C PRO A 108 13.43 12.31 1.23
N ARG A 109 14.26 11.76 2.13
CA ARG A 109 15.70 11.66 1.93
C ARG A 109 16.08 10.52 1.00
N ILE A 110 15.23 9.51 0.82
CA ILE A 110 15.55 8.30 0.06
C ILE A 110 14.91 8.36 -1.33
N ARG A 111 15.70 8.11 -2.38
CA ARG A 111 15.18 8.09 -3.76
C ARG A 111 15.58 6.83 -4.51
N ILE A 112 14.74 5.80 -4.37
CA ILE A 112 14.91 4.50 -5.04
C ILE A 112 13.62 4.16 -5.82
N PRO A 113 13.44 4.69 -7.05
CA PRO A 113 12.21 4.50 -7.81
C PRO A 113 11.92 3.04 -8.18
N THR A 114 12.95 2.20 -8.20
CA THR A 114 12.88 0.78 -8.56
C THR A 114 12.72 -0.13 -7.35
N LEU A 115 12.53 0.43 -6.15
CA LEU A 115 12.51 -0.34 -4.91
C LEU A 115 11.38 -1.39 -4.91
N LYS A 116 11.78 -2.63 -4.74
CA LYS A 116 10.92 -3.76 -4.38
C LYS A 116 11.33 -4.27 -3.02
N VAL A 117 10.35 -4.50 -2.16
CA VAL A 117 10.53 -5.14 -0.87
C VAL A 117 9.48 -6.22 -0.74
N PHE A 118 9.90 -7.45 -0.47
CA PHE A 118 9.00 -8.60 -0.33
C PHE A 118 9.60 -9.63 0.63
N PHE A 119 8.76 -10.53 1.12
CA PHE A 119 9.15 -11.67 1.95
C PHE A 119 8.96 -12.96 1.15
N ASP A 120 9.91 -13.88 1.19
CA ASP A 120 9.89 -15.12 0.42
C ASP A 120 9.54 -16.37 1.25
N GLY A 121 9.08 -16.18 2.49
CA GLY A 121 8.87 -17.25 3.48
C GLY A 121 10.05 -17.45 4.42
N ARG A 122 11.21 -16.83 4.16
CA ARG A 122 12.42 -16.98 5.00
C ARG A 122 13.11 -15.65 5.30
N ALA A 123 13.21 -14.77 4.32
CA ALA A 123 13.92 -13.50 4.43
C ALA A 123 13.17 -12.36 3.74
N ILE A 124 13.40 -11.14 4.22
CA ILE A 124 12.96 -9.91 3.55
C ILE A 124 14.00 -9.57 2.49
N HIS A 125 13.56 -9.39 1.25
CA HIS A 125 14.40 -9.00 0.12
C HIS A 125 14.26 -7.52 -0.18
N LEU A 126 15.38 -6.83 -0.34
CA LEU A 126 15.45 -5.45 -0.81
C LEU A 126 16.08 -5.45 -2.20
N GLN A 127 15.29 -5.13 -3.23
CA GLN A 127 15.76 -5.08 -4.61
C GLN A 127 15.55 -3.70 -5.21
N GLY A 128 16.48 -3.25 -6.04
CA GLY A 128 16.40 -1.94 -6.66
C GLY A 128 17.76 -1.44 -7.14
N SER A 129 17.76 -0.25 -7.73
CA SER A 129 18.95 0.46 -8.16
C SER A 129 19.12 1.73 -7.34
N VAL A 130 20.30 1.89 -6.76
CA VAL A 130 20.66 3.03 -5.91
C VAL A 130 21.76 3.85 -6.59
N ARG A 131 21.71 5.18 -6.48
CA ARG A 131 22.68 6.09 -7.09
C ARG A 131 23.51 6.89 -6.07
N ARG A 132 23.06 6.98 -4.82
CA ARG A 132 23.75 7.71 -3.75
C ARG A 132 24.04 6.78 -2.59
N MET A 133 25.25 6.85 -2.03
CA MET A 133 25.61 6.08 -0.83
C MET A 133 24.72 6.42 0.38
N ALA A 134 24.33 7.69 0.54
CA ALA A 134 23.41 8.14 1.58
C ALA A 134 22.03 7.44 1.52
N ASP A 135 21.57 6.98 0.34
CA ASP A 135 20.34 6.19 0.23
C ASP A 135 20.53 4.80 0.86
N LEU A 136 21.70 4.17 0.73
CA LEU A 136 21.99 2.85 1.30
C LEU A 136 22.06 2.90 2.84
N GLU A 137 22.71 3.92 3.39
CA GLU A 137 22.79 4.13 4.85
C GLU A 137 21.40 4.32 5.46
N ALA A 138 20.61 5.25 4.91
CA ALA A 138 19.26 5.52 5.39
C ALA A 138 18.33 4.30 5.26
N VAL A 139 18.49 3.48 4.22
CA VAL A 139 17.76 2.20 4.12
C VAL A 139 18.22 1.23 5.22
N GLY A 140 19.52 1.13 5.49
CA GLY A 140 20.07 0.28 6.55
C GLY A 140 19.49 0.58 7.93
N GLU A 141 19.37 1.87 8.27
CA GLU A 141 18.74 2.33 9.52
C GLU A 141 17.28 1.88 9.63
N ILE A 142 16.48 2.13 8.58
CA ILE A 142 15.06 1.76 8.54
C ILE A 142 14.89 0.25 8.71
N VAL A 143 15.71 -0.53 8.01
CA VAL A 143 15.68 -1.99 8.03
C VAL A 143 16.04 -2.53 9.40
N THR A 144 17.07 -1.98 10.03
CA THR A 144 17.53 -2.41 11.37
C THR A 144 16.42 -2.26 12.40
N VAL A 145 15.70 -1.13 12.37
CA VAL A 145 14.57 -0.87 13.28
C VAL A 145 13.35 -1.72 12.93
N SER A 146 13.09 -1.94 11.64
CA SER A 146 11.81 -2.49 11.19
C SER A 146 11.80 -4.00 10.97
N ALA A 147 12.95 -4.66 10.79
CA ALA A 147 13.02 -6.09 10.45
C ALA A 147 12.72 -7.02 11.63
N GLN A 148 12.81 -6.53 12.87
CA GLN A 148 12.45 -7.27 14.10
C GLN A 148 13.07 -8.68 14.18
N GLY A 149 14.36 -8.79 13.82
CA GLY A 149 15.10 -10.07 13.82
C GLY A 149 14.85 -10.98 12.61
N THR A 150 13.94 -10.60 11.70
CA THR A 150 13.74 -11.33 10.43
C THR A 150 14.97 -11.15 9.54
N PRO A 151 15.54 -12.22 8.96
CA PRO A 151 16.68 -12.11 8.05
C PRO A 151 16.39 -11.17 6.88
N VAL A 152 17.38 -10.37 6.50
CA VAL A 152 17.26 -9.42 5.38
C VAL A 152 18.33 -9.69 4.35
N ARG A 153 17.93 -9.82 3.09
CA ARG A 153 18.80 -9.91 1.92
C ARG A 153 18.78 -8.58 1.18
N ASN A 154 19.89 -7.86 1.26
CA ASN A 154 20.06 -6.60 0.55
C ASN A 154 20.67 -6.84 -0.83
N GLU A 155 19.82 -6.73 -1.86
CA GLU A 155 20.19 -6.87 -3.27
C GLU A 155 20.07 -5.53 -4.02
N LEU A 156 20.13 -4.42 -3.29
CA LEU A 156 20.20 -3.08 -3.88
C LEU A 156 21.52 -2.93 -4.64
N ARG A 157 21.41 -2.68 -5.95
CA ARG A 157 22.58 -2.52 -6.81
C ARG A 157 22.93 -1.05 -6.95
N TYR A 158 24.16 -0.70 -6.63
CA TYR A 158 24.68 0.62 -6.96
C TYR A 158 24.83 0.73 -8.49
N ARG A 159 24.26 1.77 -9.08
CA ARG A 159 24.43 2.12 -10.49
C ARG A 159 24.93 3.56 -10.58
N VAL A 160 26.11 3.72 -11.16
CA VAL A 160 26.74 5.02 -11.49
C VAL A 160 25.97 5.68 -12.62
#